data_AF-A0A0S3QRG9-F1
#
_entry.id   AF-A0A0S3QRG9-F1
#
_cell.length_a   1.000
_cell.length_b   1.000
_cell.length_c   1.000
_cell.angle_alpha   90.00
_cell.angle_beta   90.00
_cell.angle_gamma   90.00
#
_symmetry.space_group_name_H-M   'P 1'
#
loop_
_entity.id
_entity.type
_entity.pdbx_description
1 polymer ?
#
loop_
_entity_poly.entity_id
_entity_poly.type
_entity_poly.pdbx_seq_one_letter_code
_entity_poly.pdbx_strand_id
1 'polypeptide(L)'
;MQIFLELIPLLLLLFVFLFFLNPLFWLFMLIFFPVLLLLIFYFISLEVLILALVNLIVIPKQLWHMFKNPILRKNHALEHATINVLEERYGELKDVGGLADINGFHLFCGESLLAPDEVLSAAKEGLLRMKQGETELAIHQRCGTSLTVMNFLLSLLFVFILLFSGYFDFLHVVLAIIFAFLISKPLGRWAQKYVTTDPDVKDMEIVGIRLQPFVKYFGIPIPVPSTKYFVETAQIPRIQRIY
;
A
#
# COMPACT_ATOMS: atom_id res chain seq x y z
N MET A 1 -27.15 -7.27 12.80
CA MET A 1 -25.93 -8.09 12.93
C MET A 1 -26.09 -9.19 13.97
N GLN A 2 -26.61 -8.89 15.16
CA GLN A 2 -26.82 -9.87 16.25
C GLN A 2 -27.82 -10.99 15.91
N ILE A 3 -28.96 -10.65 15.30
CA ILE A 3 -29.96 -11.63 14.82
C ILE A 3 -29.38 -12.60 13.76
N PHE A 4 -28.47 -12.12 12.91
CA PHE A 4 -27.85 -12.95 11.88
C PHE A 4 -26.88 -13.97 12.50
N LEU A 5 -26.16 -13.58 13.55
CA LEU A 5 -25.25 -14.46 14.30
C LEU A 5 -26.02 -15.54 15.08
N GLU A 6 -27.22 -15.24 15.59
CA GLU A 6 -28.08 -16.19 16.29
C GLU A 6 -28.73 -17.25 15.38
N LEU A 7 -28.84 -16.97 14.07
CA LEU A 7 -29.40 -17.88 13.07
C LEU A 7 -28.39 -18.91 12.53
N ILE A 8 -27.09 -18.65 12.65
CA ILE A 8 -26.02 -19.52 12.12
C ILE A 8 -26.09 -20.94 12.70
N PRO A 9 -26.26 -21.15 14.02
CA PRO A 9 -26.33 -22.50 14.60
C PRO A 9 -27.54 -23.29 14.08
N LEU A 10 -28.68 -22.63 13.87
CA LEU A 10 -29.91 -23.26 13.37
C LEU A 10 -29.77 -23.63 11.89
N LEU A 11 -29.16 -22.77 11.08
CA LEU A 11 -28.83 -23.05 9.68
C LEU A 11 -27.83 -24.20 9.54
N LEU A 12 -26.82 -24.26 10.42
CA LEU A 12 -25.86 -25.37 10.46
C LEU A 12 -26.54 -26.69 10.88
N LEU A 13 -27.43 -26.66 11.87
CA LEU A 13 -28.18 -27.85 12.29
C LEU A 13 -29.10 -28.36 11.18
N LEU A 14 -29.80 -27.46 10.48
CA LEU A 14 -30.64 -27.77 9.33
C LEU A 14 -29.81 -28.35 8.18
N PHE A 15 -28.64 -27.78 7.91
CA PHE A 15 -27.70 -28.28 6.91
C PHE A 15 -27.25 -29.70 7.22
N VAL A 16 -26.83 -29.98 8.47
CA VAL A 16 -26.44 -31.32 8.93
C VAL A 16 -27.61 -32.31 8.83
N PHE A 17 -28.81 -31.88 9.20
CA PHE A 17 -30.01 -32.71 9.10
C PHE A 17 -30.34 -33.09 7.64
N LEU A 18 -30.32 -32.12 6.71
CA LEU A 18 -30.55 -32.37 5.28
C LEU A 18 -29.45 -33.22 4.64
N PHE A 19 -28.21 -33.06 5.09
CA PHE A 19 -27.03 -33.81 4.64
C PHE A 19 -27.14 -35.31 4.92
N PHE A 20 -27.65 -35.72 6.09
CA PHE A 20 -27.74 -37.14 6.45
C PHE A 20 -29.02 -37.84 5.97
N LEU A 21 -30.10 -37.09 5.72
CA LEU A 21 -31.42 -37.71 5.47
C LEU A 21 -31.84 -37.76 4.01
N ASN A 22 -31.18 -37.02 3.10
CA ASN A 22 -31.68 -36.88 1.75
C ASN A 22 -30.60 -37.12 0.67
N PRO A 23 -30.62 -38.25 -0.05
CA PRO A 23 -29.70 -38.48 -1.16
C PRO A 23 -29.87 -37.47 -2.31
N LEU A 24 -31.03 -36.83 -2.45
CA LEU A 24 -31.27 -35.76 -3.42
C LEU A 24 -30.51 -34.47 -3.04
N PHE A 25 -30.28 -34.22 -1.75
CA PHE A 25 -29.47 -33.10 -1.28
C PHE A 25 -28.01 -33.25 -1.74
N TRP A 26 -27.47 -34.47 -1.70
CA TRP A 26 -26.14 -34.75 -2.23
C TRP A 26 -26.04 -34.55 -3.74
N LEU A 27 -27.04 -34.99 -4.50
CA LEU A 27 -27.09 -34.74 -5.95
C LEU A 27 -27.18 -33.24 -6.25
N PHE A 28 -27.98 -32.49 -5.50
CA PHE A 28 -28.05 -31.03 -5.60
C PHE A 28 -26.69 -30.40 -5.31
N MET A 29 -25.99 -30.81 -4.25
CA MET A 29 -24.66 -30.28 -3.91
C MET A 29 -23.61 -30.61 -4.96
N LEU A 30 -23.62 -31.81 -5.53
CA LEU A 30 -22.69 -32.22 -6.59
C LEU A 30 -22.85 -31.38 -7.87
N ILE A 31 -24.02 -30.81 -8.12
CA ILE A 31 -24.28 -29.95 -9.29
C ILE A 31 -24.11 -28.47 -8.92
N PHE A 32 -24.72 -28.06 -7.82
CA PHE A 32 -24.74 -26.66 -7.38
C PHE A 32 -23.36 -26.16 -6.98
N PHE A 33 -22.57 -26.96 -6.26
CA PHE A 33 -21.27 -26.53 -5.76
C PHE A 33 -20.26 -26.26 -6.89
N PRO A 34 -20.10 -27.14 -7.91
CA PRO A 34 -19.26 -26.82 -9.06
C PRO A 34 -19.74 -25.59 -9.85
N VAL A 35 -21.06 -25.43 -10.03
CA VAL A 35 -21.62 -24.24 -10.70
C VAL A 35 -21.30 -22.97 -9.90
N LEU A 36 -21.46 -23.01 -8.57
CA LEU A 36 -21.11 -21.91 -7.69
C LEU A 36 -19.61 -21.58 -7.77
N LEU A 37 -18.74 -22.59 -7.76
CA LEU A 37 -17.30 -22.39 -7.92
C LEU A 37 -16.95 -21.76 -9.27
N LEU A 38 -17.59 -22.20 -10.35
CA LEU A 38 -17.40 -21.61 -11.69
C LEU A 38 -17.85 -20.15 -11.72
N LEU A 39 -18.98 -19.83 -11.09
CA LEU A 39 -19.46 -18.45 -10.98
C LEU A 39 -18.49 -17.59 -10.16
N ILE A 40 -18.02 -18.07 -9.01
CA ILE A 40 -17.02 -17.37 -8.19
C ILE A 40 -15.75 -17.11 -8.99
N PHE A 41 -15.24 -18.13 -9.67
CA PHE A 41 -14.06 -18.01 -10.52
C PHE A 41 -14.26 -16.99 -11.64
N TYR A 42 -15.43 -17.00 -12.29
CA TYR A 42 -15.78 -16.03 -13.32
C TYR A 42 -15.79 -14.60 -12.79
N PHE A 43 -16.43 -14.35 -11.64
CA PHE A 43 -16.47 -13.02 -11.03
C PHE A 43 -15.10 -12.53 -10.57
N ILE A 44 -14.28 -13.40 -9.97
CA ILE A 44 -12.89 -13.06 -9.61
C ILE A 44 -12.09 -12.69 -10.86
N SER A 45 -12.22 -13.48 -11.93
CA SER A 45 -11.51 -13.23 -13.18
C SER A 45 -11.92 -11.89 -13.80
N LEU A 46 -13.21 -11.56 -13.77
CA LEU A 46 -13.75 -10.30 -14.26
C LEU A 46 -13.25 -9.11 -13.42
N GLU A 47 -13.23 -9.25 -12.09
CA GLU A 47 -12.71 -8.22 -11.18
C GLU A 47 -11.22 -7.94 -11.45
N VAL A 48 -10.41 -8.98 -11.62
CA VAL A 48 -8.98 -8.85 -11.95
C VAL A 48 -8.80 -8.12 -13.28
N LEU A 49 -9.60 -8.43 -14.30
CA LEU A 49 -9.54 -7.74 -15.60
C LEU A 49 -9.91 -6.25 -15.48
N ILE A 50 -11.00 -5.94 -14.77
CA ILE A 50 -11.44 -4.56 -14.55
C ILE A 50 -10.36 -3.78 -13.80
N LEU A 51 -9.82 -4.35 -12.72
CA LEU A 51 -8.73 -3.75 -11.95
C LEU A 51 -7.49 -3.55 -12.82
N ALA A 52 -7.15 -4.53 -13.67
CA ALA A 52 -6.03 -4.42 -14.59
C ALA A 52 -6.17 -3.19 -15.49
N LEU A 53 -7.32 -3.04 -16.14
CA LEU A 53 -7.62 -1.91 -17.03
C LEU A 53 -7.64 -0.57 -16.29
N VAL A 54 -8.25 -0.50 -15.10
CA VAL A 54 -8.30 0.71 -14.28
C VAL A 54 -6.89 1.14 -13.85
N ASN A 55 -6.05 0.20 -13.41
CA ASN A 55 -4.68 0.45 -12.99
C ASN A 55 -3.81 1.04 -14.11
N LEU A 56 -4.04 0.65 -15.37
CA LEU A 56 -3.31 1.21 -16.51
C LEU A 56 -3.53 2.72 -16.69
N ILE A 57 -4.61 3.26 -16.14
CA ILE A 57 -4.92 4.71 -16.18
C ILE A 57 -4.59 5.38 -14.84
N VAL A 58 -5.01 4.76 -13.74
CA VAL A 58 -4.92 5.35 -12.40
C VAL A 58 -3.47 5.43 -11.92
N ILE A 59 -2.68 4.38 -12.08
CA ILE A 59 -1.31 4.34 -11.55
C ILE A 59 -0.41 5.38 -12.24
N PRO A 60 -0.35 5.47 -13.58
CA PRO A 60 0.43 6.53 -14.24
C PRO A 60 -0.01 7.93 -13.82
N LYS A 61 -1.33 8.16 -13.67
CA LYS A 61 -1.85 9.45 -13.22
C LYS A 61 -1.39 9.81 -11.80
N GLN A 62 -1.39 8.84 -10.88
CA GLN A 62 -0.91 9.02 -9.51
C GLN A 62 0.60 9.30 -9.47
N LEU A 63 1.40 8.52 -10.21
CA LEU A 63 2.85 8.72 -10.32
C LEU A 63 3.18 10.08 -10.94
N TRP A 64 2.42 10.51 -11.94
CA TRP A 64 2.58 11.84 -12.55
C TRP A 64 2.23 12.97 -11.58
N HIS A 65 1.16 12.82 -10.79
CA HIS A 65 0.80 13.78 -9.75
C HIS A 65 1.92 13.92 -8.71
N MET A 66 2.49 12.81 -8.24
CA MET A 66 3.64 12.84 -7.33
C MET A 66 4.85 13.49 -7.98
N PHE A 67 5.19 13.10 -9.22
CA PHE A 67 6.33 13.65 -9.95
C PHE A 67 6.29 15.17 -10.06
N LYS A 68 5.10 15.73 -10.34
CA LYS A 68 4.89 17.18 -10.48
C LYS A 68 4.89 17.96 -9.17
N ASN A 69 4.80 17.30 -8.02
CA ASN A 69 4.73 17.97 -6.73
C ASN A 69 6.06 17.80 -5.98
N PRO A 70 7.00 18.77 -6.10
CA PRO A 70 8.32 18.64 -5.49
C PRO A 70 8.27 18.59 -3.97
N ILE A 71 7.34 19.32 -3.33
CA ILE A 71 7.19 19.32 -1.87
C ILE A 71 6.74 17.93 -1.40
N LEU A 72 5.75 17.34 -2.07
CA LEU A 72 5.29 15.99 -1.77
C LEU A 72 6.41 14.95 -1.89
N ARG A 73 7.25 15.06 -2.94
CA ARG A 73 8.41 14.17 -3.12
C ARG A 73 9.46 14.32 -2.02
N LYS A 74 9.72 15.54 -1.55
CA LYS A 74 10.61 15.81 -0.42
C LYS A 74 10.07 15.23 0.88
N ASN A 75 8.78 15.41 1.15
CA ASN A 75 8.13 14.83 2.32
C ASN A 75 8.12 13.31 2.30
N HIS A 76 7.93 12.69 1.12
CA HIS A 76 8.06 11.24 0.94
C HIS A 76 9.50 10.77 1.17
N ALA A 77 10.50 11.54 0.74
CA ALA A 77 11.89 11.23 1.03
C ALA A 77 12.19 11.28 2.55
N LEU A 78 11.63 12.26 3.26
CA LEU A 78 11.77 12.39 4.72
C LEU A 78 11.01 11.30 5.49
N GLU A 79 9.85 10.88 4.99
CA GLU A 79 9.12 9.72 5.52
C GLU A 79 9.98 8.46 5.45
N HIS A 80 10.55 8.14 4.28
CA HIS A 80 11.48 7.03 4.12
C HIS A 80 12.71 7.16 5.03
N ALA A 81 13.30 8.36 5.12
CA ALA A 81 14.46 8.57 5.98
C ALA A 81 14.13 8.33 7.45
N THR A 82 12.94 8.74 7.89
CA THR A 82 12.47 8.52 9.25
C THR A 82 12.32 7.04 9.56
N ILE A 83 11.69 6.26 8.66
CA ILE A 83 11.54 4.81 8.86
C ILE A 83 12.89 4.10 8.82
N ASN A 84 13.78 4.44 7.88
CA ASN A 84 15.12 3.88 7.81
C ASN A 84 15.89 4.10 9.12
N VAL A 85 15.86 5.33 9.68
CA VAL A 85 16.50 5.62 10.97
C VAL A 85 15.87 4.82 12.11
N LEU A 86 14.53 4.71 12.16
CA LEU A 86 13.85 3.89 13.17
C LEU A 86 14.26 2.40 13.07
N GLU A 87 14.39 1.87 11.87
CA GLU A 87 14.79 0.48 11.65
C GLU A 87 16.27 0.23 11.96
N GLU A 88 17.14 1.22 11.73
CA GLU A 88 18.52 1.15 12.18
C GLU A 88 18.62 1.09 13.72
N ARG A 89 17.72 1.78 14.44
CA ARG A 89 17.69 1.80 15.91
C ARG A 89 17.08 0.54 16.52
N TYR A 90 15.98 0.04 15.96
CA TYR A 90 15.15 -1.00 16.59
C TYR A 90 15.12 -2.33 15.83
N GLY A 91 15.80 -2.43 14.69
CA GLY A 91 15.70 -3.56 13.77
C GLY A 91 14.50 -3.45 12.82
N GLU A 92 14.19 -4.51 12.09
CA GLU A 92 13.15 -4.48 11.05
C GLU A 92 11.74 -4.26 11.65
N LEU A 93 11.12 -3.12 11.34
CA LEU A 93 9.78 -2.73 11.82
C LEU A 93 8.71 -2.99 10.74
N LYS A 94 8.27 -4.23 10.60
CA LYS A 94 7.38 -4.67 9.51
C LYS A 94 5.97 -4.06 9.56
N ASP A 95 5.56 -3.58 10.71
CA ASP A 95 4.26 -2.97 10.96
C ASP A 95 4.32 -1.43 10.99
N VAL A 96 5.47 -0.87 10.64
CA VAL A 96 5.66 0.57 10.45
C VAL A 96 5.63 0.89 8.96
N GLY A 97 4.79 1.85 8.59
CA GLY A 97 4.72 2.39 7.23
C GLY A 97 4.32 3.85 7.24
N GLY A 98 4.44 4.53 6.10
CA GLY A 98 4.09 5.94 6.01
C GLY A 98 3.32 6.33 4.76
N LEU A 99 2.86 7.57 4.79
CA LEU A 99 2.17 8.22 3.68
C LEU A 99 2.53 9.71 3.66
N ALA A 100 3.13 10.16 2.57
CA ALA A 100 3.48 11.56 2.38
C ALA A 100 2.25 12.44 2.09
N ASP A 101 2.31 13.67 2.59
CA ASP A 101 1.37 14.75 2.31
C ASP A 101 2.15 16.04 1.97
N ILE A 102 1.49 17.11 1.56
CA ILE A 102 2.11 18.40 1.21
C ILE A 102 2.68 19.11 2.44
N ASN A 103 2.07 18.92 3.62
CA ASN A 103 2.46 19.60 4.87
C ASN A 103 3.26 18.70 5.83
N GLY A 104 3.63 17.50 5.39
CA GLY A 104 4.30 16.53 6.25
C GLY A 104 4.13 15.11 5.76
N PHE A 105 4.16 14.16 6.68
CA PHE A 105 3.90 12.77 6.40
C PHE A 105 3.29 12.06 7.60
N HIS A 106 2.46 11.07 7.31
CA HIS A 106 1.91 10.17 8.29
C HIS A 106 2.86 9.00 8.51
N LEU A 107 2.98 8.56 9.76
CA LEU A 107 3.52 7.26 10.12
C LEU A 107 2.45 6.45 10.83
N PHE A 108 2.29 5.22 10.39
CA PHE A 108 1.37 4.23 10.95
C PHE A 108 2.22 3.19 11.66
N CYS A 109 1.96 2.97 12.95
CA CYS A 109 2.62 1.94 13.74
C CYS A 109 1.55 0.96 14.23
N GLY A 110 1.77 -0.33 14.01
CA GLY A 110 0.90 -1.39 14.50
C GLY A 110 1.16 -1.70 15.98
N GLU A 111 1.76 -2.86 16.22
CA GLU A 111 2.13 -3.36 17.55
C GLU A 111 3.42 -2.73 18.07
N SER A 112 4.28 -2.23 17.18
CA SER A 112 5.48 -1.46 17.50
C SER A 112 5.09 -0.16 18.20
N LEU A 113 5.15 -0.18 19.53
CA LEU A 113 4.91 0.97 20.39
C LEU A 113 6.10 1.93 20.31
N LEU A 114 6.06 2.84 19.34
CA LEU A 114 7.02 3.94 19.24
C LEU A 114 6.50 5.14 20.03
N ALA A 115 7.34 5.77 20.85
CA ALA A 115 6.97 7.01 21.51
C ALA A 115 6.98 8.18 20.48
N PRO A 116 6.12 9.21 20.64
CA PRO A 116 6.13 10.37 19.73
C PRO A 116 7.51 11.05 19.64
N ASP A 117 8.24 11.13 20.75
CA ASP A 117 9.56 11.74 20.80
C ASP A 117 10.62 10.93 20.04
N GLU A 118 10.50 9.60 20.01
CA GLU A 118 11.38 8.74 19.21
C GLU A 118 11.17 8.94 17.71
N VAL A 119 9.90 9.02 17.29
CA VAL A 119 9.54 9.30 15.90
C VAL A 119 10.03 10.69 15.48
N LEU A 120 9.83 11.70 16.33
CA LEU A 120 10.30 13.06 16.06
C LEU A 120 11.83 13.13 16.02
N SER A 121 12.52 12.43 16.93
CA SER A 121 13.97 12.31 16.95
C SER A 121 14.50 11.66 15.68
N ALA A 122 13.91 10.55 15.24
CA ALA A 122 14.27 9.85 14.01
C ALA A 122 14.03 10.72 12.77
N ALA A 123 12.92 11.48 12.72
CA ALA A 123 12.63 12.39 11.62
C ALA A 123 13.66 13.52 11.52
N LYS A 124 14.05 14.11 12.66
CA LYS A 124 15.10 15.14 12.72
C LYS A 124 16.46 14.59 12.32
N GLU A 125 16.81 13.39 12.77
CA GLU A 125 18.05 12.72 12.38
C GLU A 125 18.07 12.41 10.88
N GLY A 126 16.99 11.84 10.33
CA GLY A 126 16.84 11.56 8.91
C GLY A 126 16.99 12.82 8.06
N LEU A 127 16.33 13.93 8.45
CA LEU A 127 16.50 15.23 7.79
C LEU A 127 17.96 15.71 7.83
N LEU A 128 18.63 15.61 8.99
CA LEU A 128 20.02 16.03 9.16
C LEU A 128 20.96 15.24 8.25
N ARG A 129 20.86 13.91 8.26
CA ARG A 129 21.69 13.01 7.45
C ARG A 129 21.46 13.22 5.96
N MET A 130 20.22 13.37 5.53
CA MET A 130 19.90 13.72 4.15
C MET A 130 20.48 15.08 3.73
N LYS A 131 20.39 16.10 4.59
CA LYS A 131 21.04 17.41 4.35
C LYS A 131 22.56 17.30 4.22
N GLN A 132 23.18 16.34 4.92
CA GLN A 132 24.60 16.03 4.86
C GLN A 132 24.98 15.17 3.63
N GLY A 133 24.00 14.69 2.85
CA GLY A 133 24.23 13.99 1.58
C GLY A 133 23.91 12.50 1.61
N GLU A 134 23.35 11.95 2.68
CA GLU A 134 22.88 10.55 2.73
C GLU A 134 21.58 10.36 1.94
N THR A 135 21.67 10.43 0.60
CA THR A 135 20.49 10.41 -0.28
C THR A 135 19.80 9.06 -0.35
N GLU A 136 20.48 7.96 0.00
CA GLU A 136 19.89 6.61 -0.03
C GLU A 136 18.81 6.42 1.04
N LEU A 137 18.78 7.27 2.09
CA LEU A 137 17.68 7.30 3.07
C LEU A 137 16.33 7.65 2.44
N ALA A 138 16.31 8.27 1.26
CA ALA A 138 15.10 8.58 0.50
C ALA A 138 14.45 7.34 -0.17
N ILE A 139 15.03 6.15 -0.04
CA ILE A 139 14.55 4.91 -0.64
C ILE A 139 14.27 3.91 0.48
N HIS A 140 13.10 3.27 0.45
CA HIS A 140 12.69 2.27 1.44
C HIS A 140 12.24 0.97 0.77
N GLN A 141 12.59 -0.16 1.37
CA GLN A 141 12.32 -1.48 0.78
C GLN A 141 10.82 -1.81 0.75
N ARG A 142 10.06 -1.37 1.78
CA ARG A 142 8.62 -1.62 1.94
C ARG A 142 7.76 -0.40 1.57
N CYS A 143 8.20 0.40 0.59
CA CYS A 143 7.41 1.52 0.08
C CYS A 143 6.21 1.02 -0.74
N GLY A 144 5.03 1.64 -0.55
CA GLY A 144 3.83 1.36 -1.34
C GLY A 144 4.02 1.53 -2.85
N THR A 145 4.93 2.42 -3.28
CA THR A 145 5.31 2.60 -4.70
C THR A 145 5.80 1.30 -5.33
N SER A 146 6.53 0.45 -4.60
CA SER A 146 7.00 -0.83 -5.13
C SER A 146 5.84 -1.77 -5.45
N LEU A 147 4.82 -1.82 -4.59
CA LEU A 147 3.60 -2.58 -4.83
C LEU A 147 2.79 -2.00 -5.98
N THR A 148 2.68 -0.67 -6.05
CA THR A 148 2.04 0.04 -7.16
C THR A 148 2.70 -0.31 -8.50
N VAL A 149 4.04 -0.33 -8.56
CA VAL A 149 4.78 -0.71 -9.77
C VAL A 149 4.54 -2.18 -10.14
N MET A 150 4.53 -3.09 -9.17
CA MET A 150 4.20 -4.50 -9.41
C MET A 150 2.79 -4.66 -10.01
N ASN A 151 1.79 -3.99 -9.41
CA ASN A 151 0.41 -4.03 -9.88
C ASN A 151 0.27 -3.46 -11.30
N PHE A 152 1.01 -2.40 -11.62
CA PHE A 152 1.03 -1.85 -12.97
C PHE A 152 1.64 -2.81 -13.99
N LEU A 153 2.75 -3.47 -13.65
CA LEU A 153 3.37 -4.50 -14.50
C LEU A 153 2.42 -5.67 -14.73
N LEU A 154 1.75 -6.15 -13.68
CA LEU A 154 0.72 -7.19 -13.77
C LEU A 154 -0.40 -6.77 -14.71
N SER A 155 -0.94 -5.55 -14.54
CA SER A 155 -1.96 -5.01 -15.43
C SER A 155 -1.53 -4.99 -16.89
N LEU A 156 -0.30 -4.55 -17.17
CA LEU A 156 0.25 -4.52 -18.52
C LEU A 156 0.35 -5.93 -19.09
N LEU A 157 0.91 -6.88 -18.34
CA LEU A 157 1.08 -8.26 -18.78
C LEU A 157 -0.26 -8.95 -19.02
N PHE A 158 -1.23 -8.74 -18.14
CA PHE A 158 -2.54 -9.36 -18.28
C PHE A 158 -3.29 -8.86 -19.51
N VAL A 159 -3.29 -7.55 -19.74
CA VAL A 159 -3.90 -6.96 -20.94
C VAL A 159 -3.12 -7.39 -22.19
N PHE A 160 -1.79 -7.41 -22.13
CA PHE A 160 -0.95 -7.88 -23.23
C PHE A 160 -1.27 -9.33 -23.61
N ILE A 161 -1.25 -10.25 -22.64
CA ILE A 161 -1.57 -11.66 -22.86
C ILE A 161 -2.97 -11.76 -23.49
N LEU A 162 -3.99 -11.15 -22.87
CA LEU A 162 -5.36 -11.22 -23.38
C LEU A 162 -5.50 -10.72 -24.82
N LEU A 163 -4.83 -9.62 -25.19
CA LEU A 163 -4.89 -9.05 -26.54
C LEU A 163 -4.17 -9.90 -27.59
N PHE A 164 -3.05 -10.55 -27.23
CA PHE A 164 -2.19 -11.22 -28.21
C PHE A 164 -2.38 -12.73 -28.27
N SER A 165 -2.67 -13.41 -27.16
CA SER A 165 -2.94 -14.85 -27.15
C SER A 165 -4.43 -15.16 -27.37
N GLY A 166 -5.33 -14.23 -27.04
CA GLY A 166 -6.78 -14.45 -27.04
C GLY A 166 -7.27 -15.41 -25.93
N TYR A 167 -6.37 -15.95 -25.11
CA TYR A 167 -6.66 -16.89 -24.03
C TYR A 167 -5.85 -16.56 -22.78
N PHE A 168 -6.48 -16.72 -21.62
CA PHE A 168 -5.88 -16.44 -20.33
C PHE A 168 -5.77 -17.76 -19.55
N ASP A 169 -4.78 -18.59 -19.87
CA ASP A 169 -4.57 -19.85 -19.16
C ASP A 169 -3.75 -19.66 -17.87
N PHE A 170 -3.85 -20.64 -16.98
CA PHE A 170 -3.19 -20.60 -15.67
C PHE A 170 -1.66 -20.42 -15.76
N LEU A 171 -1.01 -21.02 -16.76
CA LEU A 171 0.43 -20.94 -16.92
C LEU A 171 0.86 -19.50 -17.24
N HIS A 172 0.16 -18.82 -18.15
CA HIS A 172 0.43 -17.43 -18.50
C HIS A 172 0.25 -16.50 -17.29
N VAL A 173 -0.77 -16.73 -16.46
CA VAL A 173 -0.98 -15.96 -15.22
C VAL A 173 0.19 -16.13 -14.25
N VAL A 174 0.58 -17.38 -13.99
CA VAL A 174 1.70 -17.68 -13.08
C VAL A 174 3.00 -17.07 -13.59
N LEU A 175 3.29 -17.20 -14.89
CA LEU A 175 4.48 -16.60 -15.50
C LEU A 175 4.46 -15.07 -15.41
N ALA A 176 3.32 -14.43 -15.65
CA ALA A 176 3.17 -12.98 -15.50
C ALA A 176 3.39 -12.52 -14.06
N ILE A 177 2.88 -13.26 -13.07
CA ILE A 177 3.11 -12.98 -11.64
C ILE A 177 4.58 -13.11 -11.28
N ILE A 178 5.23 -14.19 -11.67
CA ILE A 178 6.66 -14.40 -11.41
C ILE A 178 7.48 -13.28 -12.05
N PHE A 179 7.21 -12.96 -13.31
CA PHE A 179 7.91 -11.88 -14.03
C PHE A 179 7.69 -10.53 -13.35
N ALA A 180 6.45 -10.15 -13.06
CA ALA A 180 6.15 -8.89 -12.39
C ALA A 180 6.80 -8.82 -11.01
N PHE A 181 6.78 -9.90 -10.23
CA PHE A 181 7.42 -9.97 -8.91
C PHE A 181 8.94 -9.72 -9.02
N LEU A 182 9.63 -10.40 -9.93
CA LEU A 182 11.08 -10.27 -10.12
C LEU A 182 11.49 -8.86 -10.58
N ILE A 183 10.74 -8.27 -11.51
CA ILE A 183 11.05 -6.96 -12.11
C ILE A 183 10.57 -5.79 -11.24
N SER A 184 9.52 -5.98 -10.43
CA SER A 184 8.96 -4.91 -9.60
C SER A 184 9.93 -4.33 -8.59
N LYS A 185 10.84 -5.14 -8.03
CA LYS A 185 11.79 -4.68 -7.01
C LYS A 185 12.79 -3.64 -7.58
N PRO A 186 13.55 -3.92 -8.65
CA PRO A 186 14.44 -2.90 -9.24
C PRO A 186 13.66 -1.72 -9.82
N LEU A 187 12.51 -1.95 -10.48
CA LEU A 187 11.72 -0.87 -11.06
C LEU A 187 11.05 0.02 -10.01
N GLY A 188 10.63 -0.56 -8.88
CA GLY A 188 10.10 0.15 -7.72
C GLY A 188 11.16 1.05 -7.09
N ARG A 189 12.39 0.57 -6.90
CA ARG A 189 13.51 1.41 -6.42
C ARG A 189 13.83 2.54 -7.40
N TRP A 190 13.78 2.27 -8.70
CA TRP A 190 13.94 3.30 -9.73
C TRP A 190 12.83 4.36 -9.64
N ALA A 191 11.56 3.93 -9.55
CA ALA A 191 10.43 4.83 -9.42
C ALA A 191 10.51 5.66 -8.14
N GLN A 192 10.94 5.07 -7.02
CA GLN A 192 11.20 5.82 -5.80
C GLN A 192 12.23 6.93 -6.06
N LYS A 193 13.42 6.56 -6.54
CA LYS A 193 14.54 7.49 -6.73
C LYS A 193 14.25 8.65 -7.68
N TYR A 194 13.51 8.40 -8.77
CA TYR A 194 13.34 9.37 -9.86
C TYR A 194 11.94 9.96 -9.98
N VAL A 195 10.92 9.32 -9.40
CA VAL A 195 9.52 9.72 -9.60
C VAL A 195 8.89 10.15 -8.29
N THR A 196 9.01 9.36 -7.21
CA THR A 196 8.18 9.57 -6.02
C THR A 196 8.91 10.23 -4.85
N THR A 197 10.24 10.24 -4.82
CA THR A 197 11.02 10.91 -3.77
C THR A 197 12.00 11.93 -4.36
N ASP A 198 12.33 12.95 -3.57
CA ASP A 198 13.34 13.96 -3.90
C ASP A 198 14.30 14.13 -2.71
N PRO A 199 15.58 13.76 -2.87
CA PRO A 199 16.53 13.83 -1.78
C PRO A 199 17.05 15.25 -1.46
N ASP A 200 16.79 16.28 -2.29
CA ASP A 200 17.21 17.67 -1.98
C ASP A 200 16.24 18.32 -0.98
N VAL A 201 16.40 17.97 0.29
CA VAL A 201 15.60 18.44 1.43
C VAL A 201 16.24 19.60 2.19
N LYS A 202 17.21 20.31 1.58
CA LYS A 202 17.98 21.39 2.24
C LYS A 202 17.11 22.55 2.70
N ASP A 203 16.02 22.79 1.97
CA ASP A 203 15.00 23.80 2.23
C ASP A 203 13.83 23.28 3.09
N MET A 204 13.92 22.06 3.64
CA MET A 204 12.88 21.49 4.49
C MET A 204 13.25 21.54 5.98
N GLU A 205 12.24 21.64 6.83
CA GLU A 205 12.36 21.60 8.29
C GLU A 205 11.28 20.71 8.91
N ILE A 206 11.63 19.97 9.97
CA ILE A 206 10.66 19.26 10.80
C ILE A 206 10.15 20.22 11.88
N VAL A 207 8.86 20.58 11.80
CA VAL A 207 8.23 21.57 12.69
C VAL A 207 7.74 20.91 13.98
N GLY A 208 7.22 19.68 13.89
CA GLY A 208 6.68 18.99 15.05
C GLY A 208 6.08 17.65 14.71
N ILE A 209 5.45 17.05 15.72
CA ILE A 209 4.72 15.79 15.59
C ILE A 209 3.37 15.95 16.29
N ARG A 210 2.32 15.42 15.68
CA ARG A 210 1.00 15.32 16.31
C ARG A 210 0.48 13.90 16.28
N LEU A 211 -0.16 13.49 17.36
CA LEU A 211 -0.93 12.26 17.41
C LEU A 211 -2.24 12.47 16.63
N GLN A 212 -2.55 11.50 15.77
CA GLN A 212 -3.79 11.49 14.99
C GLN A 212 -4.58 10.21 15.29
N PRO A 213 -5.25 10.14 16.45
CA PRO A 213 -5.95 8.92 16.89
C PRO A 213 -7.18 8.53 16.05
N PHE A 214 -7.62 9.40 15.13
CA PHE A 214 -8.86 9.22 14.37
C PHE A 214 -8.68 9.47 12.87
N VAL A 215 -9.41 8.71 12.05
CA VAL A 215 -9.62 8.99 10.63
C VAL A 215 -11.08 9.41 10.43
N LYS A 216 -11.35 10.45 9.63
CA LYS A 216 -12.73 10.86 9.31
C LYS A 216 -13.29 9.99 8.17
N TYR A 217 -14.36 9.26 8.44
CA TYR A 217 -15.14 8.52 7.44
C TYR A 217 -16.54 9.12 7.39
N PHE A 218 -16.96 9.69 6.25
CA PHE A 218 -18.20 10.47 6.13
C PHE A 218 -18.37 11.56 7.22
N GLY A 219 -17.27 12.21 7.61
CA GLY A 219 -17.27 13.23 8.67
C GLY A 219 -17.28 12.70 10.10
N ILE A 220 -17.40 11.38 10.29
CA ILE A 220 -17.38 10.73 11.61
C ILE A 220 -15.93 10.33 11.95
N PRO A 221 -15.38 10.74 13.11
CA PRO A 221 -14.08 10.28 13.55
C PRO A 221 -14.15 8.80 13.98
N ILE A 222 -13.45 7.93 13.26
CA ILE A 222 -13.31 6.51 13.59
C ILE A 222 -11.92 6.29 14.21
N PRO A 223 -11.84 5.69 15.42
CA PRO A 223 -10.57 5.32 16.02
C PRO A 223 -9.90 4.25 15.15
N VAL A 224 -8.62 4.45 14.87
CA VAL A 224 -7.80 3.49 14.13
C VAL A 224 -6.97 2.67 15.12
N PRO A 225 -6.89 1.33 14.95
CA PRO A 225 -6.16 0.46 15.89
C PRO A 225 -4.64 0.71 15.89
N SER A 226 -4.11 1.28 14.80
CA SER A 226 -2.70 1.67 14.68
C SER A 226 -2.47 3.08 15.21
N THR A 227 -1.39 3.30 15.97
CA THR A 227 -0.98 4.67 16.34
C THR A 227 -0.57 5.41 15.07
N LYS A 228 -1.20 6.56 14.83
CA LYS A 228 -0.85 7.42 13.70
C LYS A 228 -0.19 8.69 14.18
N TYR A 229 1.04 8.88 13.76
CA TYR A 229 1.75 10.15 13.90
C TYR A 229 1.61 10.93 12.62
N PHE A 230 1.42 12.24 12.74
CA PHE A 230 1.66 13.17 11.65
C PHE A 230 2.90 13.97 11.99
N VAL A 231 3.97 13.76 11.23
CA VAL A 231 5.21 14.54 11.33
C VAL A 231 5.08 15.70 10.37
N GLU A 232 5.24 16.88 10.92
CA GLU A 232 4.91 18.13 10.28
C GLU A 232 6.14 18.77 9.67
N THR A 233 6.05 19.21 8.42
CA THR A 233 7.17 19.79 7.69
C THR A 233 6.85 21.17 7.16
N ALA A 234 7.83 22.06 7.16
CA ALA A 234 7.75 23.35 6.50
C ALA A 234 8.90 23.51 5.50
N GLN A 235 8.62 24.22 4.41
CA GLN A 235 9.65 24.67 3.48
C GLN A 235 10.14 26.05 3.90
N ILE A 236 11.43 26.18 4.18
CA ILE A 236 12.09 27.45 4.49
C ILE A 236 12.50 28.10 3.16
N PRO A 237 12.31 29.42 2.99
CA PRO A 237 12.88 30.14 1.86
C PRO A 237 14.40 29.89 1.79
N ARG A 238 14.87 29.34 0.67
CA ARG A 238 16.31 29.20 0.41
C ARG A 238 16.88 30.63 0.38
N ILE A 239 17.62 31.05 1.41
CA ILE A 239 18.36 32.31 1.37
C ILE A 239 19.32 32.17 0.18
N GLN A 240 19.02 32.83 -0.94
CA GLN A 240 19.96 32.95 -2.04
C GLN A 240 21.20 33.61 -1.45
N ARG A 241 22.27 32.85 -1.26
CA ARG A 241 23.60 33.46 -1.11
C ARG A 241 23.86 34.19 -2.41
N ILE A 242 23.64 35.51 -2.39
CA ILE A 242 24.11 36.43 -3.40
C ILE A 242 25.64 36.31 -3.32
N TYR A 243 26.23 35.64 -4.30
CA TYR A 243 27.68 35.64 -4.53
C TYR A 243 28.02 36.83 -5.42
#